data_AF-A0A926V7M6-F1
#
_entry.id   AF-A0A926V7M6-F1
#
_cell.length_a   1.000
_cell.length_b   1.000
_cell.length_c   1.000
_cell.angle_alpha   90.00
_cell.angle_beta   90.00
_cell.angle_gamma   90.00
#
_symmetry.space_group_name_H-M   'P 1'
#
loop_
_entity.id
_entity.type
_entity.pdbx_description
1 polymer ?
#
loop_
_entity_poly.entity_id
_entity_poly.type
_entity_poly.pdbx_seq_one_letter_code
_entity_poly.pdbx_strand_id
1 'polypeptide(L)'
;MRSHIKDDILFVHHEDLPEYKKQGSVVRNTYFWALKAIAAHAPYERDWEFDPEVWVALQRMLLSFAESGYLGLRETLLEFPVDSEIPEPLRIVATWE
;
A
#
# COMPACT_ATOMS: atom_id res chain seq x y z
N MET A 1 -1.31 7.16 0.72
CA MET A 1 -0.01 6.45 0.82
C MET A 1 0.88 6.94 -0.30
N ARG A 2 1.83 7.83 -0.01
CA ARG A 2 2.81 8.35 -0.96
C ARG A 2 3.55 7.19 -1.60
N SER A 3 3.51 7.15 -2.93
CA SER A 3 3.94 6.02 -3.72
C SER A 3 4.70 6.49 -4.95
N HIS A 4 5.73 5.75 -5.34
CA HIS A 4 6.43 5.98 -6.60
C HIS A 4 6.89 4.66 -7.20
N ILE A 5 7.21 4.67 -8.49
CA ILE A 5 7.73 3.51 -9.19
C ILE A 5 9.14 3.80 -9.65
N LYS A 6 10.03 2.83 -9.43
CA LYS A 6 11.40 2.85 -9.93
C LYS A 6 11.80 1.42 -10.30
N ASP A 7 12.34 1.25 -11.49
CA ASP A 7 12.78 -0.06 -11.99
C ASP A 7 11.66 -1.13 -11.92
N ASP A 8 10.44 -0.74 -12.28
CA ASP A 8 9.20 -1.54 -12.17
C ASP A 8 8.81 -1.99 -10.75
N ILE A 9 9.47 -1.48 -9.70
CA ILE A 9 9.10 -1.74 -8.31
C ILE A 9 8.26 -0.58 -7.80
N LEU A 10 7.12 -0.90 -7.17
CA LEU A 10 6.32 0.07 -6.43
C LEU A 10 6.92 0.26 -5.03
N PHE A 11 7.25 1.50 -4.70
CA PHE A 11 7.67 1.92 -3.38
C PHE A 11 6.53 2.65 -2.69
N VAL A 12 6.24 2.27 -1.45
CA VAL A 12 5.28 2.97 -0.57
C VAL A 12 6.04 3.57 0.61
N HIS A 13 5.86 4.87 0.83
CA HIS A 13 6.57 5.61 1.85
C HIS A 13 6.31 5.06 3.25
N HIS A 14 7.36 4.84 4.02
CA HIS A 14 7.27 4.11 5.30
C HIS A 14 6.33 4.72 6.34
N GLU A 15 6.20 6.05 6.37
CA GLU A 15 5.29 6.76 7.28
C GLU A 15 3.80 6.54 6.96
N ASP A 16 3.48 6.10 5.75
CA ASP A 16 2.09 5.88 5.32
C ASP A 16 1.67 4.41 5.42
N LEU A 17 2.60 3.53 5.80
CA LEU A 17 2.34 2.12 6.04
C LEU A 17 1.72 1.90 7.43
N PRO A 18 0.89 0.86 7.60
CA PRO A 18 0.33 0.56 8.90
C PRO A 18 1.42 0.14 9.90
N GLU A 19 1.17 0.42 11.18
CA GLU A 19 2.01 -0.06 12.28
C GLU A 19 1.35 -1.25 12.98
N TYR A 20 2.14 -2.28 13.28
CA TYR A 20 1.69 -3.33 14.18
C TYR A 20 1.58 -2.81 15.63
N LYS A 21 0.42 -3.03 16.26
CA LYS A 21 0.20 -2.67 17.67
C LYS A 21 -0.31 -3.88 18.44
N LYS A 22 0.48 -4.35 19.42
CA LYS A 22 0.19 -5.58 20.21
C LYS A 22 -1.19 -5.58 20.88
N GLN A 23 -1.69 -4.41 21.28
CA GLN A 23 -3.02 -4.23 21.88
C GLN A 23 -3.93 -3.35 21.00
N GLY A 24 -3.64 -3.26 19.69
CA GLY A 24 -4.35 -2.42 18.74
C GLY A 24 -5.55 -3.11 18.06
N SER A 25 -6.12 -2.41 17.09
CA SER A 25 -7.21 -2.92 16.25
C SER A 25 -6.78 -4.21 15.53
N VAL A 26 -7.60 -5.25 15.65
CA VAL A 26 -7.43 -6.51 14.92
C VAL A 26 -7.38 -6.24 13.42
N VAL A 27 -8.26 -5.37 12.90
CA VAL A 27 -8.32 -5.06 11.46
C VAL A 27 -7.03 -4.38 10.98
N ARG A 28 -6.51 -3.40 11.72
CA ARG A 28 -5.24 -2.74 11.36
C ARG A 28 -4.05 -3.69 11.42
N ASN A 29 -4.00 -4.56 12.42
CA ASN A 29 -2.95 -5.57 12.49
C ASN A 29 -3.06 -6.59 11.36
N THR A 30 -4.28 -7.01 10.99
CA THR A 30 -4.50 -7.88 9.83
C THR A 30 -4.07 -7.18 8.54
N TYR A 31 -4.39 -5.90 8.39
CA TYR A 31 -3.96 -5.10 7.24
C TYR A 31 -2.44 -5.02 7.12
N PHE A 32 -1.77 -4.73 8.25
CA PHE A 32 -0.30 -4.75 8.33
C PHE A 32 0.29 -6.08 7.86
N TRP A 33 -0.20 -7.20 8.40
CA TRP A 33 0.33 -8.52 8.05
C TRP A 33 0.02 -8.91 6.61
N ALA A 34 -1.15 -8.53 6.09
CA ALA A 34 -1.54 -8.81 4.71
C ALA A 34 -0.65 -8.05 3.71
N LEU A 35 -0.40 -6.76 3.93
CA LEU A 35 0.58 -5.98 3.16
C LEU A 35 1.97 -6.61 3.23
N LYS A 36 2.42 -6.94 4.45
CA LYS A 36 3.77 -7.46 4.65
C LYS A 36 3.99 -8.81 3.98
N ALA A 37 2.95 -9.64 3.89
CA ALA A 37 3.03 -10.97 3.29
C ALA A 37 3.22 -10.97 1.77
N ILE A 38 2.84 -9.87 1.09
CA ILE A 38 2.99 -9.73 -0.37
C ILE A 38 4.10 -8.76 -0.77
N ALA A 39 4.72 -8.05 0.19
CA ALA A 39 5.83 -7.16 -0.09
C ALA A 39 7.08 -7.98 -0.49
N ALA A 40 7.77 -7.50 -1.52
CA ALA A 40 9.07 -8.02 -1.94
C ALA A 40 10.13 -7.70 -0.88
N HIS A 41 10.08 -6.47 -0.37
CA HIS A 41 10.93 -6.00 0.72
C HIS A 41 10.12 -5.11 1.67
N ALA A 42 10.17 -5.41 2.97
CA ALA A 42 9.43 -4.69 4.02
C ALA A 42 10.33 -4.39 5.24
N PRO A 43 11.38 -3.58 5.06
CA PRO A 43 12.31 -3.21 6.11
C PRO A 43 11.65 -2.34 7.19
N TYR A 44 12.30 -2.25 8.34
CA TYR A 44 11.92 -1.32 9.39
C TYR A 44 12.37 0.11 9.02
N GLU A 45 11.50 1.11 9.22
CA GLU A 45 11.76 2.54 8.95
C GLU A 45 12.30 2.85 7.54
N ARG A 46 11.90 2.05 6.54
CA ARG A 46 12.12 2.37 5.12
C ARG A 46 10.93 1.93 4.28
N ASP A 47 10.88 2.46 3.08
CA ASP A 47 9.79 2.24 2.14
C ASP A 47 9.62 0.74 1.86
N TRP A 48 8.37 0.32 1.68
CA TRP A 48 8.06 -1.06 1.30
C TRP A 48 8.00 -1.18 -0.21
N GLU A 49 8.50 -2.31 -0.69
CA GLU A 49 8.67 -2.62 -2.10
C GLU A 49 7.67 -3.71 -2.52
N PHE A 50 7.02 -3.51 -3.66
CA PHE A 50 6.09 -4.47 -4.25
C PHE A 50 6.41 -4.70 -5.72
N ASP A 51 6.73 -5.94 -6.07
CA ASP A 51 6.99 -6.36 -7.44
C ASP A 51 5.71 -6.32 -8.30
N PRO A 52 5.81 -6.16 -9.63
CA PRO A 52 4.65 -6.16 -10.54
C PRO A 52 3.71 -7.36 -10.37
N GLU A 53 4.26 -8.54 -10.08
CA GLU A 53 3.55 -9.80 -9.93
C GLU A 53 2.50 -9.76 -8.81
N VAL A 54 2.70 -8.91 -7.80
CA VAL A 54 1.79 -8.78 -6.66
C VAL A 54 0.86 -7.57 -6.75
N TRP A 55 1.00 -6.69 -7.76
CA TRP A 55 0.19 -5.47 -7.85
C TRP A 55 -1.31 -5.72 -7.93
N VAL A 56 -1.73 -6.78 -8.62
CA VAL A 56 -3.15 -7.17 -8.67
C VAL A 56 -3.65 -7.62 -7.30
N ALA A 57 -2.82 -8.30 -6.52
CA ALA A 57 -3.15 -8.69 -5.14
C ALA A 57 -3.22 -7.46 -4.23
N LEU A 58 -2.25 -6.54 -4.37
CA LEU A 58 -2.23 -5.26 -3.66
C LEU A 58 -3.50 -4.45 -3.95
N GLN A 59 -3.86 -4.28 -5.22
CA GLN A 59 -5.08 -3.58 -5.64
C GLN A 59 -6.33 -4.15 -4.97
N ARG A 60 -6.53 -5.47 -5.04
CA ARG A 60 -7.70 -6.13 -4.43
C ARG A 60 -7.75 -5.97 -2.91
N MET A 61 -6.59 -6.06 -2.28
CA MET A 61 -6.47 -5.90 -0.83
C MET A 61 -6.78 -4.46 -0.41
N LEU A 62 -6.18 -3.46 -1.06
CA LEU A 62 -6.43 -2.05 -0.78
C LEU A 62 -7.91 -1.70 -0.93
N LEU A 63 -8.55 -2.18 -2.02
CA LEU A 63 -9.99 -2.01 -2.23
C LEU A 63 -10.82 -2.67 -1.12
N SER A 64 -10.54 -3.93 -0.79
CA SER A 64 -11.27 -4.66 0.26
C SER A 64 -11.17 -3.98 1.63
N PHE A 65 -9.99 -3.46 1.98
CA PHE A 65 -9.80 -2.74 3.24
C PHE A 65 -10.42 -1.34 3.22
N ALA A 66 -10.41 -0.64 2.08
CA ALA A 66 -11.11 0.64 1.92
C ALA A 66 -12.62 0.50 2.15
N GLU A 67 -13.23 -0.55 1.58
CA GLU A 67 -14.65 -0.86 1.71
C GLU A 67 -15.05 -1.32 3.12
N SER A 68 -14.08 -1.76 3.94
CA SER A 68 -14.33 -2.21 5.31
C SER A 68 -14.74 -1.09 6.28
N GLY A 69 -14.42 0.17 5.96
CA GLY A 69 -14.73 1.34 6.79
C GLY A 69 -13.85 1.49 8.06
N TYR A 70 -12.86 0.63 8.26
CA TYR A 70 -11.97 0.67 9.44
C TYR A 70 -10.69 1.50 9.25
N LEU A 71 -10.34 1.80 8.00
CA LEU A 71 -9.12 2.53 7.63
C LEU A 71 -9.49 3.86 6.95
N GLY A 72 -8.65 4.87 7.14
CA GLY A 72 -8.78 6.14 6.43
C GLY A 72 -8.36 6.04 4.97
N LEU A 73 -8.81 7.00 4.15
CA LEU A 73 -8.49 7.03 2.72
C LEU A 73 -6.97 6.99 2.44
N ARG A 74 -6.18 7.72 3.24
CA ARG A 74 -4.73 7.75 3.10
C ARG A 74 -4.03 6.44 3.47
N GLU A 75 -4.69 5.56 4.22
CA GLU A 75 -4.19 4.23 4.58
C GLU A 75 -4.43 3.22 3.45
N THR A 76 -5.34 3.48 2.49
CA THR A 76 -5.76 2.51 1.47
C THR A 76 -5.66 3.02 0.02
N LEU A 77 -5.34 4.30 -0.19
CA LEU A 77 -5.17 4.91 -1.50
C LEU A 77 -3.69 5.19 -1.77
N LEU A 78 -3.17 4.75 -2.91
CA LEU A 78 -1.83 5.10 -3.39
C LEU A 78 -1.86 6.53 -3.94
N GLU A 79 -0.94 7.38 -3.51
CA GLU A 79 -0.82 8.78 -3.90
C GLU A 79 0.51 8.94 -4.65
N PHE A 80 0.42 9.14 -5.96
CA PHE A 80 1.55 9.24 -6.87
C PHE A 80 1.89 10.71 -7.17
N PRO A 81 3.15 11.07 -7.47
CA PRO A 81 3.48 12.41 -7.94
C PRO A 81 2.69 12.78 -9.20
N VAL A 82 2.21 14.02 -9.32
CA VAL A 82 1.34 14.52 -10.42
C VAL A 82 1.86 14.17 -11.82
N ASP A 83 3.18 14.15 -12.00
CA ASP A 83 3.81 13.92 -13.31
C ASP A 83 4.11 12.43 -13.60
N SER A 84 3.68 11.51 -12.74
CA SER A 84 3.95 10.08 -12.88
C SER A 84 2.80 9.32 -13.55
N GLU A 85 3.17 8.32 -14.35
CA GLU A 85 2.21 7.38 -14.95
C GLU A 85 1.86 6.28 -13.95
N ILE A 86 0.57 6.13 -13.67
CA ILE A 86 0.05 5.05 -12.82
C ILE A 86 -0.15 3.79 -13.68
N PRO A 87 0.49 2.65 -13.35
CA PRO A 87 0.31 1.40 -14.06
C PRO A 87 -1.14 0.91 -14.00
N GLU A 88 -1.61 0.29 -15.08
CA GLU A 88 -2.99 -0.20 -15.21
C GLU A 88 -3.48 -1.00 -13.99
N PRO A 89 -2.73 -1.96 -13.42
CA PRO A 89 -3.18 -2.72 -12.25
C PRO A 89 -3.46 -1.87 -11.00
N LEU A 90 -2.83 -0.70 -10.89
CA LEU A 90 -2.91 0.15 -9.69
C LEU A 90 -3.94 1.27 -9.83
N ARG A 91 -4.40 1.60 -11.05
CA ARG A 91 -5.25 2.78 -11.33
C ARG A 91 -6.50 2.90 -10.47
N ILE A 92 -7.13 1.77 -10.12
CA ILE A 92 -8.38 1.78 -9.34
C ILE A 92 -8.15 2.18 -7.88
N VAL A 93 -6.94 2.00 -7.35
CA VAL A 93 -6.59 2.26 -5.94
C VAL A 93 -5.55 3.36 -5.83
N ALA A 94 -5.42 4.20 -6.85
CA ALA A 94 -4.40 5.21 -6.95
C ALA A 94 -4.96 6.56 -7.40
N THR A 95 -4.28 7.63 -6.98
CA THR A 95 -4.53 9.01 -7.36
C THR A 95 -3.19 9.73 -7.51
N TRP A 96 -3.24 10.96 -8.02
CA TRP A 96 -2.14 11.91 -7.89
C TRP A 96 -2.27 12.71 -6.58
N GLU A 97 -1.14 13.04 -5.96
CA GLU A 97 -1.03 13.90 -4.77
C GLU A 97 -1.31 15.38 -5.08
#